data_AF-A0A6G0WQ48-F1
#
_entry.id   AF-A0A6G0WQ48-F1
#
_cell.length_a   1.000
_cell.length_b   1.000
_cell.length_c   1.000
_cell.angle_alpha   90.00
_cell.angle_beta   90.00
_cell.angle_gamma   90.00
#
_symmetry.space_group_name_H-M   'P 1'
#
loop_
_entity.id
_entity.type
_entity.pdbx_description
1 polymer ?
#
loop_
_entity_poly.entity_id
_entity_poly.type
_entity_poly.pdbx_seq_one_letter_code
_entity_poly.pdbx_strand_id
1 'polypeptide(L)'
;MDSLMWSNPVLRQVILGCYDPSSPLSCLRGKPELLQAILAKVVQAWAAHVNTTTRGFLRLGTTPSRDPSVLGFQHYPLHAAFPKPWHRDQSMTYHVNMMPFIMGDKLSLPSSCRRYFPMIEECLKTSSSDENGKIGYLTIHEGMVQGGTSQRRSGLHIEAGGIRGDHARMPDYLWGYGMYAPFQIFGGIYMASTVEDSCCIYNAIIDNPREVVGHLGDIEHLRDVLDKSTCAKFYPVNELFWITDRTPHESLPLKMTQYRQFFRLVTSQVSHWYADHSTPNPLGIQPTAEIVYGNKFSPHEDSPAHAPQPLDGSTVVCPRTPLS
;
A
#
# COMPACT_ATOMS: atom_id res chain seq x y z
N MET A 1 19.67 11.67 -17.31
CA MET A 1 18.64 12.46 -16.58
C MET A 1 17.32 12.42 -17.34
N ASP A 2 17.33 12.55 -18.66
CA ASP A 2 16.13 12.60 -19.51
C ASP A 2 15.16 11.40 -19.37
N SER A 3 15.66 10.17 -19.32
CA SER A 3 14.79 8.98 -19.20
C SER A 3 14.00 8.93 -17.89
N LEU A 4 14.58 9.45 -16.79
CA LEU A 4 13.98 9.44 -15.44
C LEU A 4 12.83 10.45 -15.32
N MET A 5 12.99 11.58 -16.01
CA MET A 5 12.04 12.69 -15.94
C MET A 5 10.73 12.38 -16.67
N TRP A 6 10.80 11.57 -17.73
CA TRP A 6 9.62 11.17 -18.51
C TRP A 6 8.86 9.98 -17.90
N SER A 7 9.53 9.11 -17.14
CA SER A 7 8.91 7.96 -16.48
C SER A 7 8.18 8.34 -15.19
N ASN A 8 8.66 9.36 -14.47
CA ASN A 8 8.02 9.81 -13.24
C ASN A 8 6.75 10.63 -13.54
N PRO A 9 5.56 10.24 -13.04
CA PRO A 9 4.31 10.88 -13.40
C PRO A 9 4.27 12.37 -12.99
N VAL A 10 4.85 12.73 -11.85
CA VAL A 10 4.84 14.12 -11.36
C VAL A 10 5.86 14.97 -12.10
N LEU A 11 7.10 14.49 -12.26
CA LEU A 11 8.14 15.26 -12.97
C LEU A 11 7.73 15.50 -14.43
N ARG A 12 7.08 14.52 -15.07
CA ARG A 12 6.51 14.66 -16.41
C ARG A 12 5.48 15.79 -16.48
N GLN A 13 4.57 15.90 -15.50
CA GLN A 13 3.58 16.98 -15.48
C GLN A 13 4.23 18.35 -15.31
N VAL A 14 5.26 18.46 -14.46
CA VAL A 14 6.00 19.73 -14.32
C VAL A 14 6.64 20.16 -15.64
N ILE A 15 7.23 19.22 -16.37
CA ILE A 15 7.84 19.49 -17.68
C ILE A 15 6.78 19.90 -18.70
N LEU A 16 5.68 19.15 -18.81
CA LEU A 16 4.59 19.47 -19.72
C LEU A 16 4.00 20.85 -19.43
N GLY A 17 3.85 21.23 -18.15
CA GLY A 17 3.42 22.56 -17.73
C GLY A 17 4.36 23.68 -18.20
N CYS A 18 5.67 23.42 -18.33
CA CYS A 18 6.59 24.41 -18.91
C CYS A 18 6.28 24.70 -20.40
N TYR A 19 5.66 23.76 -21.11
CA TYR A 19 5.31 23.87 -22.53
C TYR A 19 3.86 24.32 -22.79
N ASP A 20 3.01 24.36 -21.77
CA ASP A 20 1.66 24.93 -21.84
C ASP A 20 1.69 26.44 -21.53
N PRO A 21 1.37 27.34 -22.49
CA PRO A 21 1.34 28.78 -22.25
C PRO A 21 0.35 29.25 -21.17
N SER A 22 -0.69 28.45 -20.89
CA SER A 22 -1.68 28.75 -19.84
C SER A 22 -1.22 28.34 -18.44
N SER A 23 -0.20 27.50 -18.34
CA SER A 23 0.35 27.06 -17.06
C SER A 23 1.24 28.14 -16.43
N PRO A 24 1.16 28.36 -15.11
CA PRO A 24 2.14 29.18 -14.38
C PRO A 24 3.58 28.68 -14.55
N LEU A 25 3.77 27.40 -14.84
CA LEU A 25 5.09 26.79 -15.06
C LEU A 25 5.73 27.21 -16.40
N SER A 26 4.97 27.81 -17.31
CA SER A 26 5.49 28.35 -18.57
C SER A 26 6.63 29.35 -18.37
N CYS A 27 6.67 30.04 -17.22
CA CYS A 27 7.76 30.97 -16.86
C CYS A 27 9.13 30.28 -16.67
N LEU A 28 9.17 28.95 -16.52
CA LEU A 28 10.37 28.12 -16.43
C LEU A 28 10.87 27.66 -17.81
N ARG A 29 10.12 27.91 -18.89
CA ARG A 29 10.53 27.58 -20.26
C ARG A 29 11.86 28.26 -20.60
N GLY A 30 12.79 27.48 -21.15
CA GLY A 30 14.13 27.96 -21.50
C GLY A 30 15.06 28.18 -20.30
N LYS A 31 14.69 27.74 -19.08
CA LYS A 31 15.51 27.84 -17.87
C LYS A 31 15.89 26.44 -17.33
N PRO A 32 16.71 25.66 -18.05
CA PRO A 32 16.97 24.25 -17.72
C PRO A 32 17.66 24.06 -16.37
N GLU A 33 18.61 24.93 -16.00
CA GLU A 33 19.32 24.83 -14.72
C GLU A 33 18.39 25.05 -13.52
N LEU A 34 17.50 26.05 -13.61
CA LEU A 34 16.51 26.32 -12.57
C LEU A 34 15.51 25.17 -12.45
N LEU A 35 15.02 24.65 -13.58
CA LEU A 35 14.13 23.50 -13.59
C LEU A 35 14.81 22.26 -12.98
N GLN A 36 16.06 22.01 -13.32
CA GLN A 36 16.84 20.91 -12.74
C GLN A 36 17.02 21.08 -11.23
N ALA A 37 17.31 22.28 -10.74
CA ALA A 37 17.42 22.57 -9.31
C ALA A 37 16.10 22.33 -8.56
N ILE A 38 14.97 22.77 -9.13
CA ILE A 38 13.63 22.55 -8.56
C ILE A 38 13.34 21.05 -8.46
N LEU A 39 13.53 20.31 -9.55
CA LEU A 39 13.22 18.88 -9.58
C LEU A 39 14.15 18.08 -8.64
N ALA A 40 15.42 18.47 -8.53
CA ALA A 40 16.33 17.87 -7.55
C ALA A 40 15.83 18.09 -6.10
N LYS A 41 15.28 19.27 -5.79
CA LYS A 41 14.69 19.56 -4.48
C LYS A 41 13.43 18.75 -4.22
N VAL A 42 12.58 18.57 -5.22
CA VAL A 42 11.39 17.71 -5.12
C VAL A 42 11.78 16.26 -4.82
N VAL A 43 12.74 15.69 -5.57
CA VAL A 43 13.23 14.32 -5.32
C VAL A 43 13.90 14.20 -3.94
N GLN A 44 14.64 15.22 -3.50
CA GLN A 44 15.22 15.26 -2.17
C GLN A 44 14.14 15.25 -1.08
N ALA A 45 13.06 16.02 -1.25
CA ALA A 45 11.94 16.04 -0.33
C ALA A 45 11.26 14.67 -0.25
N TRP A 46 10.97 14.03 -1.39
CA TRP A 46 10.44 12.66 -1.45
C TRP A 46 11.33 11.64 -0.73
N ALA A 47 12.65 11.71 -0.95
CA ALA A 47 13.61 10.82 -0.30
C ALA A 47 13.63 10.96 1.22
N ALA A 48 13.31 12.14 1.76
CA ALA A 48 13.24 12.35 3.20
C ALA A 48 12.09 11.57 3.89
N HIS A 49 11.08 11.14 3.13
CA HIS A 49 9.96 10.33 3.63
C HIS A 49 10.19 8.83 3.55
N VAL A 50 11.28 8.37 2.91
CA VAL A 50 11.57 6.94 2.74
C VAL A 50 12.53 6.48 3.85
N ASN A 51 12.00 5.75 4.82
CA ASN A 51 12.76 5.20 5.93
C ASN A 51 13.18 3.76 5.65
N THR A 52 14.46 3.58 5.33
CA THR A 52 15.06 2.26 5.07
C THR A 52 15.69 1.62 6.31
N THR A 53 15.74 2.36 7.42
CA THR A 53 16.31 1.89 8.70
C THR A 53 15.30 1.10 9.52
N THR A 54 14.02 1.43 9.37
CA THR A 54 12.93 0.75 10.08
C THR A 54 12.42 -0.40 9.24
N ARG A 55 12.20 -1.54 9.88
CA ARG A 55 11.79 -2.74 9.19
C ARG A 55 10.30 -2.70 8.88
N GLY A 56 9.97 -2.43 7.62
CA GLY A 56 8.60 -2.51 7.11
C GLY A 56 8.16 -3.93 6.73
N PHE A 57 9.11 -4.86 6.59
CA PHE A 57 8.87 -6.18 6.02
C PHE A 57 9.63 -7.29 6.73
N LEU A 58 8.98 -8.45 6.87
CA LEU A 58 9.57 -9.69 7.35
C LEU A 58 9.13 -10.89 6.50
N ARG A 59 10.10 -11.69 6.07
CA ARG A 59 9.84 -13.10 5.70
C ARG A 59 9.75 -13.88 7.00
N LEU A 60 8.63 -14.55 7.21
CA LEU A 60 8.42 -15.34 8.43
C LEU A 60 9.18 -16.67 8.31
N GLY A 61 9.42 -17.34 9.43
CA GLY A 61 10.30 -18.53 9.52
C GLY A 61 11.50 -18.35 10.44
N THR A 62 11.64 -17.17 11.06
CA THR A 62 12.67 -16.89 12.06
C THR A 62 12.11 -17.04 13.47
N THR A 63 12.56 -18.04 14.22
CA THR A 63 12.73 -17.88 15.67
C THR A 63 14.16 -17.37 15.89
N PRO A 64 14.36 -16.19 16.52
CA PRO A 64 15.65 -15.92 17.13
C PRO A 64 15.81 -16.97 18.24
N SER A 65 16.77 -17.88 18.07
CA SER A 65 17.27 -18.62 19.23
C SER A 65 17.70 -17.59 20.27
N ARG A 66 17.22 -17.74 21.52
CA ARG A 66 17.69 -16.96 22.66
C ARG A 66 19.12 -17.33 23.08
N ASP A 67 19.76 -18.28 22.41
CA ASP A 67 21.09 -18.78 22.73
C ASP A 67 22.15 -18.25 21.75
N PRO A 68 22.98 -17.27 22.19
CA PRO A 68 24.06 -16.70 21.39
C PRO A 68 25.25 -17.66 21.14
N SER A 69 25.24 -18.88 21.67
CA SER A 69 26.35 -19.85 21.51
C SER A 69 26.26 -20.73 20.24
N VAL A 70 25.15 -20.70 19.50
CA VAL A 70 24.97 -21.54 18.30
C VAL A 70 25.38 -20.79 17.03
N LEU A 71 26.65 -20.92 16.64
CA LEU A 71 27.18 -20.47 15.35
C LEU A 71 26.69 -21.40 14.23
N GLY A 72 25.55 -21.06 13.60
CA GLY A 72 25.10 -21.76 12.38
C GLY A 72 23.59 -21.82 12.20
N PHE A 73 22.90 -20.68 12.09
CA PHE A 73 21.48 -20.68 11.78
C PHE A 73 21.25 -20.82 10.27
N GLN A 74 20.80 -22.00 9.82
CA GLN A 74 20.08 -22.10 8.55
C GLN A 74 18.70 -21.46 8.73
N HIS A 75 18.48 -20.37 8.00
CA HIS A 75 17.23 -19.63 8.01
C HIS A 75 16.27 -20.31 7.04
N TYR A 76 15.20 -20.93 7.56
CA TYR A 76 14.19 -21.56 6.73
C TYR A 76 12.93 -20.69 6.67
N PRO A 77 12.46 -20.31 5.46
CA PRO A 77 11.23 -19.54 5.33
C PRO A 77 10.02 -20.36 5.79
N LEU A 78 9.06 -19.68 6.40
CA LEU A 78 7.77 -20.26 6.76
C LEU A 78 6.93 -20.40 5.49
N HIS A 79 6.79 -21.63 5.03
CA HIS A 79 5.98 -21.92 3.85
C HIS A 79 4.49 -21.99 4.20
N ALA A 80 3.70 -21.16 3.51
CA ALA A 80 2.26 -21.20 3.51
C ALA A 80 1.75 -22.49 2.84
N ALA A 81 1.05 -23.32 3.61
CA ALA A 81 0.36 -24.49 3.10
C ALA A 81 -0.98 -24.10 2.48
N PHE A 82 -0.97 -23.66 1.22
CA PHE A 82 -2.21 -23.35 0.50
C PHE A 82 -3.10 -24.59 0.40
N PRO A 83 -4.40 -24.48 0.73
CA PRO A 83 -5.32 -25.58 0.54
C PRO A 83 -5.57 -25.80 -0.95
N LYS A 84 -6.06 -26.99 -1.31
CA LYS A 84 -6.53 -27.26 -2.67
C LYS A 84 -7.53 -26.17 -3.11
N PRO A 85 -7.53 -25.75 -4.38
CA PRO A 85 -8.50 -24.81 -4.94
C PRO A 85 -9.94 -25.11 -4.50
N TRP A 86 -10.72 -24.07 -4.22
CA TRP A 86 -12.11 -24.23 -3.80
C TRP A 86 -12.94 -24.93 -4.88
N HIS A 87 -12.79 -24.44 -6.11
CA HIS A 87 -13.43 -25.01 -7.27
C HIS A 87 -12.51 -26.06 -7.89
N ARG A 88 -13.11 -27.18 -8.31
CA ARG A 88 -12.40 -28.20 -9.11
C ARG A 88 -12.08 -27.68 -10.50
N ASP A 89 -13.01 -26.91 -11.06
CA ASP A 89 -12.83 -26.20 -12.32
C ASP A 89 -12.02 -24.93 -12.07
N GLN A 90 -10.82 -24.87 -12.65
CA GLN A 90 -9.90 -23.75 -12.49
C GLN A 90 -10.36 -22.50 -13.26
N SER A 91 -11.34 -22.61 -14.17
CA SER A 91 -11.94 -21.43 -14.81
C SER A 91 -12.81 -20.61 -13.84
N MET A 92 -13.20 -21.19 -12.71
CA MET A 92 -13.99 -20.51 -11.68
C MET A 92 -13.08 -19.71 -10.74
N THR A 93 -13.54 -18.52 -10.37
CA THR A 93 -12.88 -17.66 -9.40
C THR A 93 -13.52 -17.81 -8.03
N TYR A 94 -12.70 -17.97 -6.99
CA TYR A 94 -13.13 -17.84 -5.60
C TYR A 94 -12.51 -16.57 -5.01
N HIS A 95 -13.35 -15.62 -4.62
CA HIS A 95 -12.91 -14.31 -4.15
C HIS A 95 -13.63 -13.88 -2.87
N VAL A 96 -12.84 -13.54 -1.86
CA VAL A 96 -13.25 -12.93 -0.61
C VAL A 96 -12.31 -11.75 -0.39
N ASN A 97 -12.83 -10.56 -0.13
CA ASN A 97 -11.99 -9.37 0.12
C ASN A 97 -12.35 -8.73 1.45
N MET A 98 -11.35 -8.54 2.32
CA MET A 98 -11.53 -7.89 3.62
C MET A 98 -12.68 -8.44 4.47
N MET A 99 -13.00 -9.74 4.41
CA MET A 99 -14.11 -10.31 5.16
C MET A 99 -13.79 -10.35 6.66
N PRO A 100 -14.64 -9.77 7.53
CA PRO A 100 -14.40 -9.76 8.96
C PRO A 100 -14.61 -11.16 9.56
N PHE A 101 -13.76 -11.55 10.49
CA PHE A 101 -13.90 -12.79 11.28
C PHE A 101 -13.20 -12.62 12.63
N ILE A 102 -13.49 -13.50 13.58
CA ILE A 102 -12.84 -13.49 14.90
C ILE A 102 -11.52 -14.26 14.79
N MET A 103 -10.39 -13.58 14.94
CA MET A 103 -9.06 -14.19 14.90
C MET A 103 -8.91 -15.20 16.05
N GLY A 104 -8.39 -16.39 15.73
CA GLY A 104 -8.31 -17.52 16.66
C GLY A 104 -9.59 -18.37 16.75
N ASP A 105 -10.73 -17.91 16.22
CA ASP A 105 -11.97 -18.70 16.18
C ASP A 105 -12.26 -19.21 14.76
N LYS A 106 -11.95 -20.49 14.52
CA LYS A 106 -12.21 -21.18 13.26
C LYS A 106 -13.69 -21.21 12.88
N LEU A 107 -14.60 -21.20 13.84
CA LEU A 107 -16.04 -21.31 13.58
C LEU A 107 -16.63 -19.99 13.07
N SER A 108 -15.98 -18.86 13.37
CA SER A 108 -16.30 -17.54 12.82
C SER A 108 -16.02 -17.41 11.32
N LEU A 109 -15.27 -18.35 10.73
CA LEU A 109 -15.06 -18.44 9.29
C LEU A 109 -16.14 -19.30 8.62
N PRO A 110 -16.68 -18.89 7.46
CA PRO A 110 -17.50 -19.77 6.63
C PRO A 110 -16.71 -21.00 6.17
N SER A 111 -17.42 -22.09 5.89
CA SER A 111 -16.80 -23.39 5.52
C SER A 111 -15.79 -23.27 4.37
N SER A 112 -16.06 -22.40 3.40
CA SER A 112 -15.20 -22.13 2.25
C SER A 112 -13.86 -21.47 2.61
N CYS A 113 -13.79 -20.74 3.71
CA CYS A 113 -12.57 -20.08 4.22
C CYS A 113 -11.83 -20.90 5.28
N ARG A 114 -12.51 -21.81 6.01
CA ARG A 114 -11.90 -22.60 7.12
C ARG A 114 -10.65 -23.40 6.72
N ARG A 115 -10.51 -23.74 5.44
CA ARG A 115 -9.34 -24.42 4.88
C ARG A 115 -8.05 -23.59 4.93
N TYR A 116 -8.15 -22.26 5.05
CA TYR A 116 -7.03 -21.36 5.27
C TYR A 116 -6.68 -21.17 6.76
N PHE A 117 -7.46 -21.73 7.67
CA PHE A 117 -7.25 -21.55 9.11
C PHE A 117 -5.84 -21.93 9.59
N PRO A 118 -5.19 -23.02 9.11
CA PRO A 118 -3.81 -23.30 9.49
C PRO A 118 -2.84 -22.15 9.16
N MET A 119 -3.01 -21.49 8.01
CA MET A 119 -2.19 -20.32 7.65
C MET A 119 -2.49 -19.12 8.56
N ILE A 120 -3.76 -18.91 8.93
CA ILE A 120 -4.17 -17.86 9.87
C ILE A 120 -3.53 -18.12 11.24
N GLU A 121 -3.55 -19.36 11.74
CA GLU A 121 -2.90 -19.72 13.01
C GLU A 121 -1.41 -19.43 12.98
N GLU A 122 -0.72 -19.72 11.88
CA GLU A 122 0.69 -19.37 11.72
C GLU A 122 0.92 -17.85 11.77
N CYS A 123 0.10 -17.03 11.11
CA CYS A 123 0.16 -15.58 11.26
C CYS A 123 0.03 -15.14 12.72
N LEU A 124 -0.99 -15.66 13.42
CA LEU A 124 -1.29 -15.27 14.81
C LEU A 124 -0.19 -15.70 15.78
N LYS A 125 0.44 -16.86 15.58
CA LYS A 125 1.58 -17.33 16.38
C LYS A 125 2.81 -16.44 16.23
N THR A 126 3.00 -15.82 15.06
CA THR A 126 4.13 -14.91 14.82
C THR A 126 3.90 -13.51 15.38
N SER A 127 2.64 -13.14 15.65
CA SER A 127 2.30 -11.87 16.26
C SER A 127 2.64 -11.85 17.75
N SER A 128 3.25 -10.77 18.20
CA SER A 128 3.47 -10.43 19.61
C SER A 128 2.32 -9.61 20.20
N SER A 129 1.37 -9.13 19.39
CA SER A 129 0.13 -8.52 19.88
C SER A 129 -0.92 -9.59 20.19
N ASP A 130 -1.76 -9.31 21.19
CA ASP A 130 -2.95 -10.11 21.48
C ASP A 130 -4.03 -9.86 20.43
N GLU A 131 -3.94 -10.56 19.30
CA GLU A 131 -4.93 -10.50 18.21
C GLU A 131 -6.06 -11.53 18.38
N ASN A 132 -5.86 -12.55 19.23
CA ASN A 132 -6.87 -13.58 19.44
C ASN A 132 -8.15 -12.98 20.04
N GLY A 133 -9.30 -13.42 19.53
CA GLY A 133 -10.61 -12.88 19.92
C GLY A 133 -10.98 -11.54 19.30
N LYS A 134 -10.07 -10.86 18.59
CA LYS A 134 -10.36 -9.60 17.89
C LYS A 134 -10.85 -9.85 16.46
N ILE A 135 -11.51 -8.84 15.88
CA ILE A 135 -11.92 -8.88 14.48
C ILE A 135 -10.71 -8.67 13.59
N GLY A 136 -10.37 -9.65 12.75
CA GLY A 136 -9.40 -9.52 11.66
C GLY A 136 -10.12 -9.58 10.31
N TYR A 137 -9.38 -9.30 9.23
CA TYR A 137 -9.95 -9.17 7.89
C TYR A 137 -9.24 -10.08 6.90
N LEU A 138 -9.99 -11.02 6.32
CA LEU A 138 -9.47 -12.03 5.42
C LEU A 138 -9.71 -11.67 3.96
N THR A 139 -8.66 -11.80 3.15
CA THR A 139 -8.74 -11.72 1.70
C THR A 139 -8.19 -13.03 1.11
N ILE A 140 -8.98 -13.68 0.26
CA ILE A 140 -8.60 -14.84 -0.53
C ILE A 140 -8.98 -14.55 -1.98
N HIS A 141 -8.04 -14.72 -2.90
CA HIS A 141 -8.34 -14.64 -4.33
C HIS A 141 -7.72 -15.83 -5.04
N GLU A 142 -8.57 -16.74 -5.51
CA GLU A 142 -8.17 -17.89 -6.32
C GLU A 142 -8.77 -17.77 -7.72
N GLY A 143 -7.97 -17.95 -8.76
CA GLY A 143 -8.48 -17.96 -10.12
C GLY A 143 -7.37 -17.91 -11.16
N MET A 144 -7.77 -18.06 -12.43
CA MET A 144 -6.91 -17.82 -13.57
C MET A 144 -6.58 -16.34 -13.71
N VAL A 145 -5.31 -16.03 -13.91
CA VAL A 145 -4.81 -14.69 -14.16
C VAL A 145 -4.10 -14.71 -15.51
N GLN A 146 -4.47 -13.78 -16.38
CA GLN A 146 -3.90 -13.70 -17.72
C GLN A 146 -2.44 -13.19 -17.65
N GLY A 147 -1.57 -13.75 -18.50
CA GLY A 147 -0.22 -13.20 -18.69
C GLY A 147 -0.28 -11.73 -19.12
N GLY A 148 0.60 -10.91 -18.54
CA GLY A 148 0.63 -9.46 -18.75
C GLY A 148 -0.36 -8.67 -17.88
N THR A 149 -1.16 -9.33 -17.04
CA THR A 149 -2.09 -8.66 -16.12
C THR A 149 -1.80 -9.02 -14.67
N SER A 150 -2.19 -8.16 -13.74
CA SER A 150 -2.12 -8.40 -12.29
C SER A 150 -3.49 -8.85 -11.77
N GLN A 151 -3.50 -9.77 -10.80
CA GLN A 151 -4.74 -10.23 -10.16
C GLN A 151 -5.35 -9.18 -9.21
N ARG A 152 -4.53 -8.22 -8.77
CA ARG A 152 -4.87 -7.18 -7.80
C ARG A 152 -4.46 -5.82 -8.35
N ARG A 153 -4.81 -4.75 -7.64
CA ARG A 153 -4.50 -3.36 -8.00
C ARG A 153 -3.02 -3.22 -8.37
N SER A 154 -2.79 -2.75 -9.60
CA SER A 154 -1.48 -2.34 -10.10
C SER A 154 -1.07 -0.99 -9.53
N GLY A 155 0.21 -0.66 -9.66
CA GLY A 155 0.78 0.60 -9.19
C GLY A 155 1.25 0.52 -7.75
N LEU A 156 2.28 1.31 -7.45
CA LEU A 156 2.95 1.32 -6.15
C LEU A 156 2.08 2.00 -5.10
N HIS A 157 1.85 1.30 -4.00
CA HIS A 157 1.03 1.84 -2.91
C HIS A 157 1.49 1.38 -1.53
N ILE A 158 0.98 2.08 -0.51
CA ILE A 158 0.93 1.61 0.88
C ILE A 158 -0.52 1.41 1.31
N GLU A 159 -0.75 0.69 2.40
CA GLU A 159 -2.10 0.47 2.92
C GLU A 159 -2.60 1.66 3.80
N ALA A 160 -1.68 2.37 4.47
CA ALA A 160 -1.93 3.56 5.27
C ALA A 160 -2.03 4.82 4.40
N GLY A 161 -3.03 4.87 3.53
CA GLY A 161 -3.25 6.00 2.62
C GLY A 161 -4.70 6.15 2.24
N GLY A 162 -5.41 7.02 2.96
CA GLY A 162 -6.80 7.34 2.71
C GLY A 162 -7.06 8.82 2.92
N ILE A 163 -6.34 9.70 2.23
CA ILE A 163 -6.69 11.12 2.32
C ILE A 163 -7.97 11.34 1.50
N ARG A 164 -9.11 11.45 2.20
CA ARG A 164 -10.20 12.32 1.77
C ARG A 164 -9.75 13.75 1.99
N GLY A 165 -9.93 14.60 0.99
CA GLY A 165 -9.67 16.03 1.10
C GLY A 165 -10.48 16.64 2.24
N ASP A 166 -9.83 16.90 3.35
CA ASP A 166 -9.79 18.18 4.04
C ASP A 166 -8.75 18.03 5.17
N HIS A 167 -7.91 19.05 5.40
CA HIS A 167 -6.87 19.01 6.43
C HIS A 167 -7.41 18.99 7.88
N ALA A 168 -8.72 18.77 8.06
CA ALA A 168 -9.39 18.71 9.34
C ALA A 168 -9.24 17.32 9.99
N ARG A 169 -8.28 17.21 10.92
CA ARG A 169 -8.22 16.28 12.08
C ARG A 169 -8.91 14.90 11.92
N MET A 170 -8.76 14.20 10.81
CA MET A 170 -9.16 12.80 10.75
C MET A 170 -8.16 11.96 11.57
N PRO A 171 -8.62 10.99 12.40
CA PRO A 171 -7.73 10.07 13.08
C PRO A 171 -6.82 9.34 12.07
N ASP A 172 -5.68 8.82 12.54
CA ASP A 172 -4.73 8.13 11.67
C ASP A 172 -5.45 7.01 10.88
N TYR A 173 -5.24 6.99 9.56
CA TYR A 173 -5.77 5.94 8.69
C TYR A 173 -4.94 4.68 8.90
N LEU A 174 -5.47 3.76 9.68
CA LEU A 174 -4.81 2.49 10.00
C LEU A 174 -5.35 1.35 9.16
N TRP A 175 -4.44 0.46 8.73
CA TRP A 175 -4.79 -0.78 8.04
C TRP A 175 -3.97 -1.97 8.54
N GLY A 176 -4.23 -2.35 9.79
CA GLY A 176 -3.51 -3.37 10.55
C GLY A 176 -2.50 -2.80 11.54
N TYR A 177 -2.10 -1.52 11.41
CA TYR A 177 -1.16 -0.82 12.32
C TYR A 177 0.15 -1.58 12.54
N GLY A 178 0.65 -2.26 11.51
CA GLY A 178 1.81 -3.13 11.66
C GLY A 178 3.01 -2.38 12.22
N MET A 179 3.61 -2.90 13.29
CA MET A 179 4.81 -2.36 13.90
C MET A 179 5.83 -3.46 14.17
N TYR A 180 7.09 -3.15 13.91
CA TYR A 180 8.22 -3.99 14.29
C TYR A 180 9.00 -3.31 15.42
N ALA A 181 9.07 -3.96 16.57
CA ALA A 181 10.01 -3.65 17.65
C ALA A 181 11.07 -4.76 17.73
N PRO A 182 12.18 -4.62 18.48
CA PRO A 182 13.27 -5.60 18.49
C PRO A 182 12.79 -7.06 18.61
N PHE A 183 12.81 -7.79 17.49
CA PHE A 183 12.35 -9.17 17.33
C PHE A 183 10.87 -9.44 17.64
N GLN A 184 10.03 -8.41 17.63
CA GLN A 184 8.61 -8.50 17.92
C GLN A 184 7.79 -7.84 16.81
N ILE A 185 6.71 -8.52 16.42
CA ILE A 185 5.77 -8.07 15.40
C ILE A 185 4.47 -7.73 16.11
N PHE A 186 3.90 -6.56 15.86
CA PHE A 186 2.58 -6.19 16.37
C PHE A 186 1.66 -5.90 15.19
N GLY A 187 0.47 -6.48 15.20
CA GLY A 187 -0.53 -6.26 14.16
C GLY A 187 -0.02 -6.54 12.74
N GLY A 188 -0.42 -5.68 11.80
CA GLY A 188 0.05 -5.61 10.42
C GLY A 188 -0.73 -6.47 9.43
N ILE A 189 -0.07 -6.72 8.30
CA ILE A 189 -0.66 -7.41 7.16
C ILE A 189 0.21 -8.61 6.80
N TYR A 190 -0.40 -9.78 6.85
CA TYR A 190 0.20 -11.03 6.41
C TYR A 190 -0.26 -11.35 5.02
N MET A 191 0.61 -11.84 4.16
CA MET A 191 0.21 -12.25 2.83
C MET A 191 1.06 -13.43 2.33
N ALA A 192 0.55 -14.13 1.31
CA ALA A 192 1.23 -15.22 0.63
C ALA A 192 0.64 -15.38 -0.79
N SER A 193 1.40 -15.99 -1.71
CA SER A 193 0.96 -16.27 -3.08
C SER A 193 1.54 -17.59 -3.59
N THR A 194 0.77 -18.33 -4.39
CA THR A 194 1.26 -19.56 -5.06
C THR A 194 2.08 -19.30 -6.32
N VAL A 195 2.19 -18.03 -6.74
CA VAL A 195 2.90 -17.62 -7.96
C VAL A 195 4.04 -16.68 -7.60
N GLU A 196 5.25 -17.01 -8.07
CA GLU A 196 6.45 -16.16 -7.95
C GLU A 196 6.28 -14.85 -8.70
N ASP A 197 7.02 -13.82 -8.28
CA ASP A 197 7.09 -12.53 -8.98
C ASP A 197 5.71 -11.89 -9.25
N SER A 198 4.69 -12.28 -8.48
CA SER A 198 3.31 -11.79 -8.66
C SER A 198 2.98 -10.53 -7.86
N CYS A 199 3.89 -10.15 -6.97
CA CYS A 199 3.85 -8.92 -6.20
C CYS A 199 5.30 -8.41 -5.99
N CYS A 200 5.44 -7.20 -5.47
CA CYS A 200 6.73 -6.65 -5.02
C CYS A 200 6.54 -5.97 -3.65
N ILE A 201 7.51 -6.12 -2.74
CA ILE A 201 7.62 -5.31 -1.52
C ILE A 201 8.97 -4.62 -1.48
N TYR A 202 8.93 -3.36 -1.07
CA TYR A 202 10.11 -2.57 -0.75
C TYR A 202 10.38 -2.64 0.75
N ASN A 203 11.62 -2.96 1.12
CA ASN A 203 12.04 -2.97 2.52
C ASN A 203 12.27 -1.54 3.04
N ALA A 204 11.19 -0.77 3.09
CA ALA A 204 11.12 0.59 3.58
C ALA A 204 9.77 0.82 4.28
N ILE A 205 9.72 1.93 5.01
CA ILE A 205 8.50 2.51 5.57
C ILE A 205 8.38 3.93 5.03
N ILE A 206 7.16 4.34 4.67
CA ILE A 206 6.86 5.73 4.36
C ILE A 206 6.55 6.48 5.66
N ASP A 207 7.39 7.46 5.99
CA ASP A 207 7.20 8.35 7.14
C ASP A 207 6.36 9.57 6.75
N ASN A 208 5.53 10.03 7.69
CA ASN A 208 4.57 11.11 7.49
C ASN A 208 3.71 10.92 6.22
N PRO A 209 2.99 9.77 6.08
CA PRO A 209 2.26 9.45 4.86
C PRO A 209 1.28 10.54 4.41
N ARG A 210 0.77 11.35 5.35
CA ARG A 210 -0.12 12.49 5.05
C ARG A 210 0.48 13.55 4.11
N GLU A 211 1.80 13.65 4.03
CA GLU A 211 2.48 14.68 3.24
C GLU A 211 2.83 14.22 1.82
N VAL A 212 2.92 12.90 1.61
CA VAL A 212 3.52 12.33 0.40
C VAL A 212 2.63 11.29 -0.28
N VAL A 213 1.62 10.76 0.41
CA VAL A 213 0.80 9.67 -0.12
C VAL A 213 -0.43 10.22 -0.82
N GLY A 214 -0.61 9.81 -2.06
CA GLY A 214 -1.76 10.16 -2.88
C GLY A 214 -3.01 9.35 -2.56
N HIS A 215 -4.00 9.49 -3.44
CA HIS A 215 -5.29 8.83 -3.29
C HIS A 215 -5.14 7.30 -3.17
N LEU A 216 -5.85 6.71 -2.20
CA LEU A 216 -5.83 5.28 -1.88
C LEU A 216 -4.43 4.70 -1.60
N GLY A 217 -3.48 5.49 -1.12
CA GLY A 217 -2.14 4.97 -0.85
C GLY A 217 -1.17 5.09 -2.00
N ASP A 218 -1.55 5.75 -3.11
CA ASP A 218 -0.68 5.91 -4.28
C ASP A 218 0.63 6.60 -3.92
N ILE A 219 1.74 5.96 -4.30
CA ILE A 219 3.10 6.48 -4.13
C ILE A 219 3.95 6.19 -5.37
N GLU A 220 3.33 6.11 -6.56
CA GLU A 220 4.05 5.79 -7.80
C GLU A 220 5.18 6.79 -8.09
N HIS A 221 4.98 8.06 -7.73
CA HIS A 221 5.98 9.11 -7.83
C HIS A 221 7.24 8.88 -6.97
N LEU A 222 7.18 7.98 -5.97
CA LEU A 222 8.31 7.59 -5.12
C LEU A 222 9.13 6.42 -5.69
N ARG A 223 8.70 5.77 -6.77
CA ARG A 223 9.34 4.56 -7.31
C ARG A 223 10.84 4.74 -7.53
N ASP A 224 11.24 5.84 -8.17
CA ASP A 224 12.65 6.12 -8.46
C ASP A 224 13.53 6.29 -7.21
N VAL A 225 12.93 6.78 -6.12
CA VAL A 225 13.60 6.94 -4.83
C VAL A 225 13.73 5.58 -4.16
N LEU A 226 12.68 4.77 -4.22
CA LEU A 226 12.61 3.43 -3.62
C LEU A 226 13.56 2.45 -4.34
N ASP A 227 13.61 2.46 -5.67
CA ASP A 227 14.48 1.59 -6.47
C ASP A 227 15.98 1.89 -6.23
N LYS A 228 16.31 3.16 -5.95
CA LYS A 228 17.71 3.55 -5.62
C LYS A 228 18.10 3.22 -4.18
N SER A 229 17.15 3.18 -3.27
CA SER A 229 17.40 3.08 -1.82
C SER A 229 17.14 1.69 -1.24
N THR A 230 16.40 0.83 -1.95
CA THR A 230 16.01 -0.49 -1.47
C THR A 230 16.07 -1.55 -2.55
N CYS A 231 16.55 -2.74 -2.18
CA CYS A 231 16.47 -3.91 -3.04
C CYS A 231 15.01 -4.38 -3.04
N ALA A 232 14.30 -4.17 -4.14
CA ALA A 232 12.95 -4.71 -4.35
C ALA A 232 12.99 -6.24 -4.13
N LYS A 233 12.20 -6.75 -3.18
CA LYS A 233 12.15 -8.19 -2.92
C LYS A 233 10.93 -8.76 -3.64
N PHE A 234 11.21 -9.59 -4.63
CA PHE A 234 10.21 -10.42 -5.28
C PHE A 234 9.73 -11.51 -4.32
N TYR A 235 8.50 -11.97 -4.53
CA TYR A 235 7.89 -12.99 -3.69
C TYR A 235 8.29 -14.38 -4.12
N PRO A 236 9.00 -15.14 -3.28
CA PRO A 236 9.10 -16.57 -3.44
C PRO A 236 7.73 -17.23 -3.26
N VAL A 237 7.49 -18.29 -4.04
CA VAL A 237 6.25 -19.08 -4.03
C VAL A 237 6.00 -19.67 -2.65
N ASN A 238 4.74 -19.60 -2.21
CA ASN A 238 4.24 -20.24 -1.00
C ASN A 238 4.97 -19.80 0.27
N GLU A 239 5.54 -18.60 0.34
CA GLU A 239 6.09 -18.08 1.59
C GLU A 239 5.13 -17.10 2.25
N LEU A 240 5.05 -17.19 3.57
CA LEU A 240 4.30 -16.25 4.39
C LEU A 240 5.20 -15.09 4.82
N PHE A 241 4.70 -13.89 4.65
CA PHE A 241 5.41 -12.68 5.02
C PHE A 241 4.48 -11.71 5.71
N TRP A 242 5.10 -10.78 6.44
CA TRP A 242 4.45 -9.73 7.18
C TRP A 242 4.94 -8.36 6.68
N ILE A 243 4.02 -7.40 6.58
CA ILE A 243 4.33 -5.99 6.32
C ILE A 243 3.59 -5.06 7.28
N THR A 244 4.13 -3.85 7.42
CA THR A 244 3.39 -2.72 8.02
C THR A 244 2.39 -2.15 7.02
N ASP A 245 1.43 -1.36 7.51
CA ASP A 245 0.52 -0.63 6.63
C ASP A 245 1.21 0.52 5.88
N ARG A 246 2.41 0.92 6.30
CA ARG A 246 3.22 1.96 5.66
C ARG A 246 4.30 1.42 4.71
N THR A 247 4.28 0.12 4.43
CA THR A 247 5.28 -0.53 3.59
C THR A 247 4.89 -0.47 2.12
N PRO A 248 5.74 0.09 1.23
CA PRO A 248 5.47 0.12 -0.19
C PRO A 248 5.40 -1.28 -0.79
N HIS A 249 4.35 -1.53 -1.54
CA HIS A 249 4.13 -2.79 -2.23
C HIS A 249 3.24 -2.61 -3.46
N GLU A 250 3.25 -3.61 -4.35
CA GLU A 250 2.41 -3.62 -5.55
C GLU A 250 2.10 -5.05 -6.01
N SER A 251 1.02 -5.21 -6.76
CA SER A 251 0.77 -6.43 -7.53
C SER A 251 1.40 -6.30 -8.91
N LEU A 252 2.20 -7.30 -9.29
CA LEU A 252 2.88 -7.31 -10.57
C LEU A 252 2.08 -8.07 -11.64
N PRO A 253 2.20 -7.68 -12.91
CA PRO A 253 1.73 -8.49 -14.02
C PRO A 253 2.38 -9.88 -14.05
N LEU A 254 1.59 -10.93 -14.27
CA LEU A 254 2.16 -12.29 -14.37
C LEU A 254 2.87 -12.48 -15.71
N LYS A 255 4.00 -13.20 -15.70
CA LYS A 255 4.74 -13.53 -16.93
C LYS A 255 3.95 -14.40 -17.91
N MET A 256 3.11 -15.29 -17.38
CA MET A 256 2.28 -16.21 -18.16
C MET A 256 0.90 -16.38 -17.53
N THR A 257 -0.06 -16.80 -18.34
CA THR A 257 -1.42 -17.14 -17.88
C THR A 257 -1.36 -18.37 -16.99
N GLN A 258 -1.81 -18.25 -15.74
CA GLN A 258 -1.75 -19.35 -14.77
C GLN A 258 -2.78 -19.18 -13.66
N TYR A 259 -3.06 -20.28 -12.95
CA TYR A 259 -3.90 -20.26 -11.76
C TYR A 259 -3.11 -19.74 -10.57
N ARG A 260 -3.66 -18.76 -9.85
CA ARG A 260 -3.03 -18.16 -8.67
C ARG A 260 -3.98 -18.21 -7.48
N GLN A 261 -3.46 -18.64 -6.33
CA GLN A 261 -4.07 -18.41 -5.03
C GLN A 261 -3.29 -17.31 -4.31
N PHE A 262 -4.01 -16.29 -3.86
CA PHE A 262 -3.51 -15.19 -3.07
C PHE A 262 -4.21 -15.17 -1.72
N PHE A 263 -3.43 -15.03 -0.65
CA PHE A 263 -3.90 -14.93 0.73
C PHE A 263 -3.42 -13.61 1.31
N ARG A 264 -4.32 -12.90 2.02
CA ARG A 264 -3.98 -11.77 2.87
C ARG A 264 -4.83 -11.77 4.14
N LEU A 265 -4.17 -11.60 5.28
CA LEU A 265 -4.79 -11.36 6.58
C LEU A 265 -4.37 -9.98 7.07
N VAL A 266 -5.34 -9.12 7.37
CA VAL A 266 -5.11 -7.83 8.06
C VAL A 266 -5.59 -7.97 9.50
N THR A 267 -4.76 -7.57 10.47
CA THR A 267 -5.10 -7.65 11.89
C THR A 267 -6.09 -6.56 12.31
N SER A 268 -6.39 -6.44 13.61
CA SER A 268 -7.61 -5.77 14.07
C SER A 268 -7.67 -4.26 13.88
N GLN A 269 -6.53 -3.59 13.74
CA GLN A 269 -6.43 -2.14 13.70
C GLN A 269 -6.75 -1.59 12.30
N VAL A 270 -7.99 -1.71 11.88
CA VAL A 270 -8.52 -1.18 10.62
C VAL A 270 -9.44 -0.01 10.93
N SER A 271 -9.15 1.14 10.33
CA SER A 271 -9.94 2.36 10.52
C SER A 271 -11.23 2.34 9.69
N HIS A 272 -11.15 1.91 8.43
CA HIS A 272 -12.27 1.96 7.49
C HIS A 272 -12.47 0.62 6.76
N TRP A 273 -13.73 0.23 6.59
CA TRP A 273 -14.15 -0.94 5.84
C TRP A 273 -15.14 -0.53 4.76
N TYR A 274 -14.75 -0.69 3.50
CA TYR A 274 -15.51 -0.21 2.35
C TYR A 274 -16.54 -1.27 1.93
N ALA A 275 -17.81 -1.06 2.23
CA ALA A 275 -18.88 -2.05 2.04
C ALA A 275 -19.00 -2.52 0.59
N ASP A 276 -18.92 -1.60 -0.37
CA ASP A 276 -19.07 -1.88 -1.80
C ASP A 276 -17.88 -2.66 -2.39
N HIS A 277 -16.77 -2.73 -1.65
CA HIS A 277 -15.52 -3.36 -2.08
C HIS A 277 -15.11 -4.55 -1.22
N SER A 278 -15.86 -4.84 -0.15
CA SER A 278 -15.52 -5.85 0.84
C SER A 278 -16.61 -6.93 0.90
N THR A 279 -16.23 -8.12 1.34
CA THR A 279 -17.13 -9.27 1.42
C THR A 279 -17.70 -9.38 2.84
N PRO A 280 -19.02 -9.23 3.06
CA PRO A 280 -19.60 -9.44 4.37
C PRO A 280 -19.46 -10.91 4.79
N ASN A 281 -19.30 -11.16 6.09
CA ASN A 281 -19.27 -12.52 6.60
C ASN A 281 -20.71 -13.09 6.65
N PRO A 282 -21.02 -14.21 5.98
CA PRO A 282 -22.37 -14.78 5.95
C PRO A 282 -22.86 -15.30 7.32
N LEU A 283 -21.96 -15.42 8.29
CA LEU A 283 -22.29 -15.80 9.68
C LEU A 283 -22.67 -14.59 10.54
N GLY A 284 -22.74 -13.39 9.98
CA GLY A 284 -23.19 -12.17 10.66
C GLY A 284 -22.10 -11.40 11.42
N ILE A 285 -20.84 -11.85 11.38
CA ILE A 285 -19.71 -11.12 11.98
C ILE A 285 -19.53 -9.77 11.28
N GLN A 286 -19.53 -8.69 12.06
CA GLN A 286 -19.41 -7.31 11.57
C GLN A 286 -17.96 -6.80 11.69
N PRO A 287 -17.53 -5.88 10.82
CA PRO A 287 -16.27 -5.17 11.00
C PRO A 287 -16.31 -4.30 12.27
N THR A 288 -15.16 -4.11 12.90
CA THR A 288 -14.99 -3.10 13.98
C THR A 288 -14.63 -1.72 13.45
N ALA A 289 -14.18 -1.66 12.19
CA ALA A 289 -13.86 -0.44 11.47
C ALA A 289 -15.12 0.37 11.10
N GLU A 290 -14.95 1.66 10.81
CA GLU A 290 -16.01 2.49 10.25
C GLU A 290 -16.44 1.94 8.88
N ILE A 291 -17.73 1.66 8.73
CA ILE A 291 -18.28 1.16 7.46
C ILE A 291 -18.49 2.34 6.52
N VAL A 292 -17.75 2.36 5.41
CA VAL A 292 -17.86 3.37 4.36
C VAL A 292 -18.63 2.79 3.19
N TYR A 293 -19.68 3.49 2.76
CA TYR A 293 -20.46 3.17 1.57
C TYR A 293 -20.03 4.06 0.40
N GLY A 294 -20.09 3.53 -0.83
CA GLY A 294 -19.67 4.23 -2.04
C GLY A 294 -18.47 3.59 -2.73
N ASN A 295 -18.30 3.92 -4.02
CA ASN A 295 -17.22 3.36 -4.82
C ASN A 295 -15.87 4.00 -4.46
N LYS A 296 -14.99 3.22 -3.81
CA LYS A 296 -13.59 3.59 -3.50
C LYS A 296 -12.80 4.06 -4.72
N PHE A 297 -13.12 3.58 -5.92
CA PHE A 297 -12.41 3.87 -7.17
C PHE A 297 -13.09 4.89 -8.07
N SER A 298 -14.29 5.36 -7.73
CA SER A 298 -14.91 6.40 -8.53
C SER A 298 -14.14 7.70 -8.33
N PRO A 299 -13.72 8.40 -9.41
CA PRO A 299 -13.42 9.82 -9.27
C PRO A 299 -14.70 10.47 -8.76
N HIS A 300 -14.63 11.12 -7.60
CA HIS A 300 -15.70 12.03 -7.24
C HIS A 300 -15.72 13.13 -8.31
N GLU A 301 -16.89 13.40 -8.90
CA GLU A 301 -17.11 14.66 -9.59
C GLU A 301 -16.80 15.75 -8.56
N ASP A 302 -15.74 16.52 -8.82
CA ASP A 302 -15.30 17.60 -7.96
C ASP A 302 -16.50 18.54 -7.71
N SER A 303 -16.78 18.80 -6.42
CA SER A 303 -17.46 20.04 -6.04
C SER A 303 -16.80 21.20 -6.78
N PRO A 304 -17.58 22.14 -7.31
CA PRO A 304 -17.10 23.10 -8.31
C PRO A 304 -15.88 23.83 -7.77
N ALA A 305 -14.85 23.92 -8.62
CA ALA A 305 -13.62 24.65 -8.40
C ALA A 305 -13.89 25.92 -7.57
N HIS A 306 -13.45 25.91 -6.31
CA HIS A 306 -13.23 27.17 -5.60
C HIS A 306 -12.06 27.85 -6.31
N ALA A 307 -12.38 28.59 -7.37
CA ALA A 307 -11.54 29.67 -7.83
C ALA A 307 -11.20 30.52 -6.59
N PRO A 308 -9.91 30.89 -6.39
CA PRO A 308 -9.58 31.82 -5.32
C PRO A 308 -10.40 33.08 -5.55
N GLN A 309 -11.25 33.41 -4.57
CA GLN A 309 -11.96 34.68 -4.61
C GLN A 309 -10.92 35.81 -4.63
N PRO A 310 -11.08 36.81 -5.51
CA PRO A 310 -10.18 37.94 -5.53
C PRO A 310 -10.25 38.63 -4.17
N LEU A 311 -9.08 38.77 -3.54
CA LEU A 311 -8.93 39.61 -2.36
C LEU A 311 -9.44 41.01 -2.70
N ASP A 312 -10.38 41.47 -1.87
CA ASP A 312 -11.00 42.78 -1.97
C ASP A 312 -9.96 43.88 -2.20
N GLY A 313 -10.28 44.75 -3.15
CA GLY A 313 -9.43 45.84 -3.61
C GLY A 313 -9.07 46.79 -2.47
N SER A 314 -7.84 46.71 -2.00
CA SER A 314 -7.15 47.81 -1.35
C SER A 314 -6.02 48.26 -2.27
N THR A 315 -6.29 49.39 -2.93
CA THR A 315 -5.40 50.14 -3.82
C THR A 315 -4.02 50.33 -3.19
N VAL A 316 -3.01 49.60 -3.69
CA VAL A 316 -1.60 49.98 -3.50
C VAL A 316 -1.27 51.00 -4.59
N VAL A 317 -1.25 52.27 -4.21
CA VAL A 317 -0.80 53.37 -5.06
C VAL A 317 0.72 53.31 -5.16
N CYS A 318 1.25 52.96 -6.32
CA CYS A 318 2.68 53.15 -6.63
C CYS A 318 2.97 54.66 -6.79
N PRO A 319 3.97 55.22 -6.09
CA PRO A 319 4.37 56.61 -6.33
C PRO A 319 5.09 56.71 -7.67
N ARG A 320 4.56 57.56 -8.56
CA ARG A 320 5.22 57.98 -9.79
C ARG A 320 6.34 58.96 -9.45
N THR A 321 7.55 58.67 -9.91
CA THR A 321 8.66 59.62 -9.99
C THR A 321 8.31 60.72 -10.99
N PRO A 322 8.54 62.01 -10.72
CA PRO A 322 8.36 63.06 -11.72
C PRO A 322 9.57 63.11 -12.65
N LEU A 323 9.29 63.18 -13.95
CA LEU A 323 10.22 63.66 -14.97
C LEU A 323 10.06 65.18 -15.08
N SER A 324 11.06 65.92 -14.60
CA SER A 324 11.59 67.17 -15.16
C SER A 324 12.81 67.60 -14.34
#